data_AF-A0A3D6ELW8-F1
#
_entry.id   AF-A0A3D6ELW8-F1
#
_cell.length_a   1.000
_cell.length_b   1.000
_cell.length_c   1.000
_cell.angle_alpha   90.00
_cell.angle_beta   90.00
_cell.angle_gamma   90.00
#
_symmetry.space_group_name_H-M   'P 1'
#
loop_
_entity.id
_entity.type
_entity.pdbx_description
1 polymer ?
#
loop_
_entity_poly.entity_id
_entity_poly.type
_entity_poly.pdbx_seq_one_letter_code
_entity_poly.pdbx_strand_id
1 'polypeptide(L)' 'LELSLVLSGTLQDGPARLGPGDWLACGPGQQHGPTAGPGTECWALLRIEGGIRFTGWRRALGAVG' A
#
# COMPACT_ATOMS: atom_id res chain seq x y z
N LEU A 1 2.89 1.56 -11.79
CA LEU A 1 3.79 0.87 -10.85
C LEU A 1 3.58 1.51 -9.49
N GLU A 2 3.52 0.73 -8.42
CA GLU A 2 3.54 1.24 -7.05
C GLU A 2 4.79 0.72 -6.32
N LEU A 3 5.49 1.61 -5.63
CA LEU A 3 6.58 1.28 -4.71
C LEU A 3 6.22 1.78 -3.32
N SER A 4 6.36 0.91 -2.32
CA SER A 4 6.04 1.22 -0.93
C SER A 4 7.24 0.92 -0.05
N LEU A 5 7.71 1.90 0.71
CA LEU A 5 8.79 1.78 1.69
C LEU A 5 8.24 2.04 3.10
N VAL A 6 8.46 1.11 4.03
CA VAL A 6 8.04 1.29 5.42
C VAL A 6 9.07 2.14 6.16
N LEU A 7 8.62 3.23 6.78
CA LEU A 7 9.44 4.17 7.55
C LEU A 7 9.35 3.89 9.06
N SER A 8 8.18 3.47 9.53
CA SER A 8 7.92 3.14 10.94
C SER A 8 6.77 2.14 11.05
N GLY A 9 6.71 1.40 12.15
CA GLY A 9 5.64 0.44 12.43
C GLY A 9 5.70 -0.79 11.52
N THR A 10 4.53 -1.35 11.20
CA THR A 10 4.43 -2.54 10.35
C THR A 10 3.36 -2.33 9.30
N LEU A 11 3.69 -2.58 8.04
CA LEU A 11 2.73 -2.63 6.94
C LEU A 11 2.43 -4.10 6.62
N GLN A 12 1.15 -4.46 6.65
CA GLN A 12 0.67 -5.78 6.23
C GLN A 12 -0.05 -5.65 4.90
N ASP A 13 0.35 -6.47 3.93
CA ASP A 13 -0.28 -6.52 2.61
C ASP A 13 -0.42 -7.96 2.13
N GLY A 14 -1.65 -8.47 2.21
CA GLY A 14 -1.92 -9.90 2.06
C GLY A 14 -1.08 -10.73 3.05
N PRO A 15 -0.27 -11.71 2.58
CA PRO A 15 0.60 -12.50 3.43
C PRO A 15 1.90 -11.78 3.83
N ALA A 16 2.24 -10.67 3.19
CA ALA A 16 3.47 -9.94 3.47
C ALA A 16 3.32 -9.14 4.78
N ARG A 17 4.38 -9.18 5.60
CA ARG A 17 4.54 -8.35 6.80
C ARG A 17 5.87 -7.64 6.71
N LEU A 18 5.83 -6.32 6.53
CA LEU A 18 6.98 -5.47 6.23
C LEU A 18 7.24 -4.54 7.41
N GLY A 19 8.50 -4.48 7.85
CA GLY A 19 8.98 -3.60 8.90
C GLY A 19 9.80 -2.42 8.33
N PRO A 20 10.31 -1.53 9.20
CA PRO A 20 11.05 -0.34 8.76
C PRO A 20 12.26 -0.69 7.89
N GLY A 21 12.37 -0.05 6.73
CA GLY A 21 13.40 -0.31 5.73
C GLY A 21 13.01 -1.36 4.68
N ASP A 22 11.99 -2.19 4.96
CA ASP A 22 11.45 -3.11 3.96
C ASP A 22 10.66 -2.32 2.90
N TRP A 23 10.73 -2.81 1.67
CA TRP A 23 9.99 -2.25 0.55
C TRP A 23 9.33 -3.34 -0.29
N LEU A 24 8.28 -2.95 -1.00
CA LEU A 24 7.58 -3.81 -1.95
C LEU A 24 7.33 -3.05 -3.26
N ALA A 25 7.23 -3.79 -4.36
CA ALA A 25 6.79 -3.27 -5.65
C ALA A 25 5.54 -4.02 -6.10
N CYS A 26 4.48 -3.26 -6.40
CA CYS A 26 3.27 -3.78 -7.00
C CYS A 26 3.19 -3.42 -8.49
N GLY A 27 3.06 -4.46 -9.30
CA GLY A 27 2.93 -4.32 -10.75
C GLY A 27 1.59 -3.71 -11.17
N PRO A 28 1.49 -3.15 -12.39
CA PRO A 28 0.22 -2.64 -12.90
C PRO A 28 -0.90 -3.68 -12.84
N GLY A 29 -2.07 -3.27 -12.33
CA GLY A 29 -3.25 -4.13 -12.24
C GLY A 29 -3.25 -5.14 -11.09
N GLN A 30 -2.18 -5.22 -10.29
CA GLN A 30 -2.23 -6.01 -9.05
C GLN A 30 -3.23 -5.40 -8.08
N GLN A 31 -4.09 -6.25 -7.52
CA GLN A 31 -5.01 -5.89 -6.47
C GLN A 31 -4.39 -6.24 -5.12
N HIS A 32 -4.31 -5.26 -4.24
CA HIS A 32 -3.77 -5.44 -2.89
C HIS A 32 -4.41 -4.43 -1.93
N GLY A 33 -4.12 -4.55 -0.63
CA GLY A 33 -4.87 -3.87 0.41
C GLY A 33 -4.02 -3.68 1.66
N PRO A 34 -3.08 -2.72 1.65
CA PRO A 34 -2.18 -2.51 2.76
C PRO A 34 -2.94 -2.02 4.00
N THR A 35 -2.56 -2.57 5.15
CA THR A 35 -3.09 -2.21 6.46
C THR A 35 -1.94 -2.01 7.45
N ALA A 36 -2.13 -1.13 8.42
CA ALA A 36 -1.20 -1.02 9.53
C ALA A 36 -1.33 -2.26 10.43
N GLY A 37 -0.20 -2.89 10.74
CA GLY A 37 -0.11 -3.91 11.76
C GLY A 37 -0.33 -3.32 13.17
N PRO A 38 -0.59 -4.17 14.18
CA PRO A 38 -0.77 -3.71 15.55
C PRO A 38 0.53 -3.14 16.13
N GLY A 39 0.40 -2.24 17.12
CA GLY A 39 1.53 -1.67 17.85
C GLY A 39 1.80 -0.22 17.48
N THR A 40 3.04 0.09 17.10
CA THR A 40 3.47 1.44 16.73
C THR A 40 2.79 1.94 15.46
N GLU A 41 2.58 3.25 15.38
CA GLU A 41 2.05 3.90 14.19
C GLU A 41 2.86 3.54 12.92
N CYS A 42 2.13 3.13 11.89
CA CYS A 42 2.70 2.72 10.61
C CYS A 42 2.82 3.92 9.68
N TRP A 43 4.05 4.28 9.35
CA TRP A 43 4.35 5.28 8.33
C TRP A 43 4.98 4.59 7.12
N ALA A 44 4.44 4.83 5.94
CA ALA A 44 4.98 4.32 4.69
C ALA A 44 5.04 5.43 3.64
N LEU A 45 6.11 5.43 2.84
CA LEU A 45 6.24 6.29 1.67
C LEU A 45 5.81 5.51 0.42
N LEU A 46 4.84 6.04 -0.31
CA LEU A 46 4.34 5.44 -1.54
C LEU A 46 4.73 6.31 -2.74
N ARG A 47 5.30 5.67 -3.76
CA ARG A 47 5.45 6.24 -5.11
C ARG A 47 4.52 5.50 -6.05
N ILE A 48 3.53 6.21 -6.58
CA ILE A 48 2.50 5.65 -7.46
C ILE A 48 2.62 6.29 -8.84
N GLU A 49 2.66 5.45 -9.88
CA GLU A 49 2.55 5.87 -11.27
C GLU A 49 1.23 5.39 -11.88
N GLY A 50 0.45 6.33 -12.42
CA GLY A 50 -0.82 6.04 -13.11
C GLY A 50 -2.07 6.01 -12.21
N GLY A 51 -1.91 6.33 -10.92
CA GLY A 51 -3.00 6.42 -9.94
C GLY A 51 -3.54 5.08 -9.43
N ILE A 52 -4.38 5.15 -8.41
CA ILE A 52 -5.06 4.02 -7.76
C ILE A 52 -6.50 3.94 -8.26
N ARG A 53 -6.95 2.72 -8.57
CA ARG A 53 -8.36 2.41 -8.85
C ARG A 53 -8.95 1.58 -7.72
N PHE A 54 -9.99 2.10 -7.07
CA PHE A 54 -10.66 1.37 -6.00
C PHE A 54 -11.57 0.25 -6.51
N THR A 55 -11.84 -0.73 -5.66
CA THR A 55 -12.79 -1.84 -5.92
C THR A 55 -14.05 -1.73 -5.05
N GLY A 56 -15.08 -2.51 -5.37
CA GLY A 56 -16.36 -2.49 -4.64
C GLY A 56 -17.10 -1.15 -4.74
N TRP A 57 -17.83 -0.79 -3.68
CA TRP A 57 -18.59 0.47 -3.61
C TRP A 57 -17.69 1.72 -3.73
N ARG A 58 -16.41 1.59 -3.33
CA ARG A 58 -15.42 2.68 -3.39
C ARG A 58 -15.02 3.06 -4.81
N ARG A 59 -15.40 2.26 -5.83
CA ARG A 59 -15.27 2.67 -7.25
C ARG A 59 -15.90 4.03 -7.53
N ALA A 60 -16.95 4.41 -6.79
CA ALA A 60 -17.60 5.71 -6.92
C ALA A 60 -16.67 6.90 -6.58
N LEU A 61 -15.59 6.67 -5.82
CA LEU A 61 -14.57 7.69 -5.50
C LEU A 61 -13.64 8.00 -6.68
N GLY A 62 -13.74 7.25 -7.79
CA GLY A 62 -12.90 7.45 -8.97
C GLY A 62 -11.48 6.92 -8.79
N ALA A 63 -10.55 7.49 -9.57
CA ALA A 63 -9.12 7.22 -9.44
C ALA A 63 -8.44 8.37 -8.69
N VAL A 64 -7.46 8.04 -7.84
CA VAL A 64 -6.67 9.03 -7.08
C VAL A 64 -5.22 8.88 -7.49
N GLY A 65 -4.58 9.97 -7.90
CA GLY A 65 -3.20 10.02 -8.39
C GLY A 65 -2.78 11.42 -8.75
#